data_AF-A0A7U9KUK8-F1
#
_entry.id   AF-A0A7U9KUK8-F1
#
_cell.length_a   1.000
_cell.length_b   1.000
_cell.length_c   1.000
_cell.angle_alpha   90.00
_cell.angle_beta   90.00
_cell.angle_gamma   90.00
#
_symmetry.space_group_name_H-M   'P 1'
#
loop_
_entity.id
_entity.type
_entity.pdbx_description
1 polymer ?
#
loop_
_entity_poly.entity_id
_entity_poly.type
_entity_poly.pdbx_seq_one_letter_code
_entity_poly.pdbx_strand_id
1 'polypeptide(L)'
;MTVTGPAQYHLLSLPDGSCETVSCLASVIRCRATVPTVIVDVTAVQRLSIDALAVLVRKAMRLHAADGQLLLAGPCPAVRKVIERTGTGPLLPVFTDSTAALRALAEDGRVWHHVELPAGRSALFAEPPPPEL
;
A
#
# COMPACT_ATOMS: atom_id res chain seq x y z
N MET A 1 1.11 -3.72 30.86
CA MET A 1 0.70 -4.81 29.94
C MET A 1 -0.10 -4.15 28.82
N THR A 2 0.55 -3.80 27.72
CA THR A 2 -0.13 -3.22 26.56
C THR A 2 -0.86 -4.35 25.85
N VAL A 3 -2.19 -4.30 25.84
CA VAL A 3 -2.99 -5.15 24.96
C VAL A 3 -2.64 -4.71 23.54
N THR A 4 -1.80 -5.48 22.86
CA THR A 4 -1.54 -5.28 21.44
C THR A 4 -2.85 -5.61 20.74
N GLY A 5 -3.59 -4.56 20.35
CA GLY A 5 -4.79 -4.72 19.54
C GLY A 5 -4.44 -5.48 18.25
N PRO A 6 -5.45 -6.06 17.58
CA PRO A 6 -5.22 -6.78 16.32
C PRO A 6 -4.48 -5.89 15.32
N ALA A 7 -3.57 -6.49 14.54
CA ALA A 7 -2.93 -5.80 13.43
C ALA A 7 -3.99 -5.49 12.36
N GLN A 8 -3.81 -4.41 11.62
CA GLN A 8 -4.81 -3.91 10.69
C GLN A 8 -4.18 -3.56 9.35
N TYR A 9 -4.91 -3.80 8.27
CA TYR A 9 -4.48 -3.47 6.91
C TYR A 9 -5.64 -2.95 6.05
N HIS A 10 -5.30 -2.16 5.03
CA HIS A 10 -6.20 -1.83 3.93
C HIS A 10 -5.94 -2.72 2.72
N LEU A 11 -7.00 -3.13 2.02
CA LEU A 11 -6.90 -3.80 0.71
C LEU A 11 -7.48 -2.89 -0.37
N LEU A 12 -6.66 -2.56 -1.37
CA LEU A 12 -7.04 -1.66 -2.46
C LEU A 12 -6.82 -2.32 -3.81
N SER A 13 -7.78 -2.21 -4.72
CA SER A 13 -7.62 -2.66 -6.10
C SER A 13 -7.06 -1.53 -6.97
N LEU A 14 -6.06 -1.85 -7.77
CA LEU A 14 -5.51 -0.98 -8.80
C LEU A 14 -6.07 -1.43 -10.16
N PRO A 15 -6.97 -0.65 -10.79
CA PRO A 15 -7.70 -1.10 -11.98
C PRO A 15 -6.83 -1.14 -13.25
N ASP A 16 -5.76 -0.34 -13.30
CA ASP A 16 -4.79 -0.31 -14.40
C ASP A 16 -3.46 0.28 -13.90
N GLY A 17 -2.40 0.13 -14.69
CA GLY A 17 -1.06 0.61 -14.34
C GLY A 17 -0.68 1.96 -14.94
N SER A 18 -1.66 2.78 -15.34
CA SER A 18 -1.41 4.14 -15.79
C SER A 18 -0.88 5.01 -14.65
N CYS A 19 -0.09 6.02 -15.00
CA CYS A 19 0.48 6.94 -14.01
C CYS A 19 -0.63 7.71 -13.26
N GLU A 20 -1.72 8.06 -13.93
CA GLU A 20 -2.87 8.76 -13.33
C GLU A 20 -3.56 7.91 -12.27
N THR A 21 -3.92 6.67 -12.62
CA THR A 21 -4.58 5.74 -11.69
C THR A 21 -3.68 5.45 -10.48
N VAL A 22 -2.39 5.21 -10.71
CA VAL A 22 -1.43 4.95 -9.62
C VAL A 22 -1.22 6.19 -8.74
N SER A 23 -1.17 7.39 -9.33
CA SER A 23 -1.08 8.64 -8.57
C SER A 23 -2.34 8.92 -7.76
N CYS A 24 -3.51 8.59 -8.32
CA CYS A 24 -4.79 8.64 -7.62
C CYS A 24 -4.79 7.71 -6.41
N LEU A 25 -4.42 6.44 -6.59
CA LEU A 25 -4.28 5.47 -5.50
C LEU A 25 -3.30 5.97 -4.42
N ALA A 26 -2.14 6.48 -4.82
CA ALA A 26 -1.18 7.05 -3.89
C ALA A 26 -1.77 8.25 -3.10
N SER A 27 -2.58 9.09 -3.75
CA SER A 27 -3.31 10.17 -3.06
C SER A 27 -4.34 9.62 -2.08
N VAL A 28 -5.10 8.59 -2.46
CA VAL A 28 -6.05 7.90 -1.58
C VAL A 28 -5.35 7.34 -0.34
N ILE A 29 -4.24 6.63 -0.51
CA ILE A 29 -3.45 6.11 0.62
C ILE A 29 -2.97 7.26 1.51
N ARG A 30 -2.42 8.33 0.91
CA ARG A 30 -1.97 9.52 1.68
C ARG A 30 -3.08 10.10 2.54
N CYS A 31 -4.25 10.24 1.92
CA CYS A 31 -5.32 11.09 2.42
C CYS A 31 -6.47 10.31 3.04
N ARG A 32 -6.38 8.98 3.16
CA ARG A 32 -7.43 8.15 3.77
C ARG A 32 -6.93 6.93 4.53
N ALA A 33 -5.70 6.47 4.32
CA ALA A 33 -5.22 5.30 5.05
C ALA A 33 -5.20 5.59 6.55
N THR A 34 -5.90 4.76 7.32
CA THR A 34 -5.96 4.84 8.77
C THR A 34 -4.94 3.99 9.49
N VAL A 35 -4.33 3.06 8.74
CA VAL A 35 -3.29 2.16 9.21
C VAL A 35 -2.15 2.14 8.20
N PRO A 36 -0.90 1.90 8.65
CA PRO A 36 0.26 2.07 7.79
C PRO A 36 0.53 0.84 6.89
N THR A 37 -0.28 -0.23 6.99
CA THR A 37 -0.14 -1.43 6.15
C THR A 37 -1.21 -1.47 5.05
N VAL A 38 -0.77 -1.58 3.80
CA VAL A 38 -1.65 -1.60 2.62
C VAL A 38 -1.26 -2.73 1.68
N ILE A 39 -2.23 -3.56 1.32
CA ILE A 39 -2.12 -4.53 0.22
C ILE A 39 -2.77 -3.89 -1.00
N VAL A 40 -2.05 -3.82 -2.11
CA VAL A 40 -2.58 -3.38 -3.39
C VAL A 40 -2.74 -4.59 -4.30
N ASP A 41 -3.98 -4.94 -4.60
CA ASP A 41 -4.32 -5.92 -5.63
C ASP A 41 -4.10 -5.31 -7.01
N VAL A 42 -3.16 -5.88 -7.75
CA VAL A 42 -2.75 -5.45 -9.09
C VAL A 42 -3.10 -6.50 -10.16
N THR A 43 -4.05 -7.41 -9.87
CA THR A 43 -4.48 -8.48 -10.80
C THR A 43 -4.99 -7.93 -12.14
N ALA A 44 -5.63 -6.76 -12.15
CA ALA A 44 -6.11 -6.10 -13.37
C ALA A 44 -4.98 -5.40 -14.16
N VAL A 45 -3.80 -5.22 -13.57
CA VAL A 45 -2.70 -4.43 -14.15
C VAL A 45 -1.87 -5.28 -15.11
N GLN A 46 -2.02 -4.99 -16.41
CA GLN A 46 -1.27 -5.71 -17.45
C GLN A 46 0.15 -5.16 -17.67
N ARG A 47 0.37 -3.87 -17.38
CA ARG A 47 1.64 -3.17 -17.57
C ARG A 47 1.78 -2.09 -16.50
N LEU A 48 3.01 -1.85 -16.07
CA LEU A 48 3.35 -0.79 -15.13
C LEU A 48 4.56 -0.04 -15.67
N SER A 49 4.47 1.29 -15.80
CA SER A 49 5.63 2.10 -16.19
C SER A 49 6.60 2.27 -15.03
N ILE A 50 7.85 2.66 -15.33
CA ILE A 50 8.86 2.97 -14.30
C ILE A 50 8.39 4.14 -13.43
N ASP A 51 7.73 5.15 -14.02
CA ASP A 51 7.20 6.30 -13.26
C ASP A 51 6.08 5.89 -12.30
N ALA A 52 5.16 5.04 -12.76
CA ALA A 52 4.10 4.50 -11.92
C ALA A 52 4.67 3.63 -10.79
N LEU A 53 5.65 2.78 -11.09
CA LEU A 53 6.37 2.01 -10.07
C LEU A 53 7.07 2.94 -9.06
N ALA A 54 7.72 4.00 -9.51
CA ALA A 54 8.37 4.97 -8.64
C ALA A 54 7.38 5.66 -7.69
N VAL A 55 6.14 5.91 -8.12
CA VAL A 55 5.06 6.40 -7.25
C VAL A 55 4.74 5.37 -6.15
N LEU A 56 4.58 4.10 -6.50
CA LEU A 56 4.31 3.03 -5.52
C LEU A 56 5.48 2.86 -4.52
N VAL A 57 6.72 2.88 -5.00
CA VAL A 57 7.92 2.77 -4.15
C VAL A 57 8.01 3.95 -3.17
N ARG A 58 7.81 5.19 -3.64
CA ARG A 58 7.76 6.36 -2.75
C ARG A 58 6.66 6.24 -1.69
N LYS A 59 5.55 5.57 -2.02
CA LYS A 59 4.51 5.28 -1.04
C LYS A 59 4.91 4.20 -0.06
N ALA A 60 5.51 3.11 -0.52
CA ALA A 60 6.04 2.06 0.35
C ALA A 60 7.03 2.64 1.36
N MET A 61 7.97 3.49 0.93
CA MET A 61 8.92 4.16 1.82
C MET A 61 8.23 5.03 2.88
N ARG A 62 7.18 5.77 2.53
CA ARG A 62 6.43 6.60 3.49
C ARG A 62 5.68 5.77 4.52
N LEU A 63 5.10 4.64 4.09
CA LEU A 63 4.42 3.71 5.01
C LEU A 63 5.43 3.01 5.90
N HIS A 64 6.61 2.65 5.37
CA HIS A 64 7.72 2.08 6.13
C HIS A 64 8.24 3.01 7.22
N ALA A 65 8.34 4.31 6.93
CA ALA A 65 8.70 5.32 7.94
C ALA A 65 7.66 5.46 9.08
N ALA A 66 6.48 4.86 8.94
CA ALA A 66 5.41 4.80 9.94
C ALA A 66 5.18 3.36 10.44
N ASP A 67 6.22 2.51 10.42
CA ASP A 67 6.19 1.10 10.84
C ASP A 67 5.17 0.22 10.09
N GLY A 68 4.81 0.60 8.87
CA GLY A 68 3.95 -0.16 7.98
C GLY A 68 4.64 -0.59 6.68
N GLN A 69 3.84 -1.08 5.75
CA GLN A 69 4.33 -1.71 4.52
C GLN A 69 3.33 -1.54 3.38
N LEU A 70 3.83 -1.51 2.15
CA LEU A 70 3.00 -1.62 0.95
C LEU A 70 3.36 -2.91 0.22
N LEU A 71 2.38 -3.80 0.07
CA LEU A 71 2.57 -5.11 -0.57
C LEU A 71 1.76 -5.15 -1.87
N LEU A 72 2.29 -5.80 -2.91
CA LEU A 72 1.57 -6.03 -4.16
C LEU A 72 1.08 -7.47 -4.25
N ALA A 73 -0.17 -7.64 -4.67
CA ALA A 73 -0.83 -8.93 -4.83
C ALA A 73 -1.28 -9.13 -6.29
N GLY A 74 -1.03 -10.30 -6.85
CA GLY A 74 -1.55 -10.66 -8.18
C GLY A 74 -0.88 -10.02 -9.40
N PRO A 75 0.40 -9.55 -9.40
CA PRO A 75 0.95 -9.01 -10.63
C PRO A 75 1.14 -10.09 -11.69
N CYS A 76 0.78 -9.73 -12.92
CA CYS A 76 1.11 -10.54 -14.09
C CYS A 76 2.64 -10.63 -14.30
N PRO A 77 3.13 -11.59 -15.12
CA PRO A 77 4.56 -11.76 -15.35
C PRO A 77 5.29 -10.51 -15.84
N ALA A 78 4.63 -9.66 -16.64
CA ALA A 78 5.21 -8.43 -17.13
C ALA A 78 5.47 -7.42 -16.00
N VAL A 79 4.51 -7.22 -15.10
CA VAL A 79 4.64 -6.34 -13.94
C VAL A 79 5.69 -6.87 -12.97
N ARG A 80 5.68 -8.18 -12.69
CA ARG A 80 6.70 -8.83 -11.86
C ARG A 80 8.11 -8.60 -12.39
N LYS A 81 8.31 -8.80 -13.70
CA LYS A 81 9.59 -8.59 -14.37
C LYS A 81 10.09 -7.14 -14.31
N VAL A 82 9.18 -6.16 -14.32
CA VAL A 82 9.54 -4.75 -14.13
C VAL A 82 10.09 -4.54 -12.71
N ILE A 83 9.39 -5.02 -11.69
CA ILE A 83 9.78 -4.89 -10.27
C ILE A 83 11.13 -5.57 -9.98
N GLU A 84 11.35 -6.76 -10.54
CA GLU A 84 12.61 -7.50 -10.42
C GLU A 84 13.77 -6.73 -11.07
N ARG A 85 13.56 -6.21 -12.29
CA ARG A 85 14.59 -5.47 -13.04
C ARG A 85 14.96 -4.15 -12.39
N THR A 86 14.02 -3.49 -11.72
CA THR A 86 14.30 -2.24 -10.99
C THR A 86 14.85 -2.47 -9.59
N GLY A 87 14.92 -3.73 -9.12
CA GLY A 87 15.45 -4.06 -7.79
C GLY A 87 14.59 -3.54 -6.63
N THR A 88 13.30 -3.27 -6.87
CA THR A 88 12.41 -2.63 -5.88
C THR A 88 11.74 -3.63 -4.93
N GLY A 89 11.97 -4.94 -5.14
CA GLY A 89 11.36 -6.01 -4.35
C GLY A 89 11.50 -5.89 -2.82
N PRO A 90 12.66 -5.49 -2.26
CA PRO A 90 12.81 -5.33 -0.81
C PRO A 90 11.91 -4.25 -0.20
N LEU A 91 11.58 -3.21 -0.96
CA LEU A 91 10.68 -2.12 -0.52
C LEU A 91 9.23 -2.39 -0.89
N LEU A 92 9.00 -3.21 -1.91
CA LEU A 92 7.68 -3.47 -2.48
C LEU A 92 7.50 -4.99 -2.68
N PRO A 93 7.25 -5.74 -1.60
CA PRO A 93 7.09 -7.18 -1.66
C PRO A 93 5.95 -7.58 -2.59
N VAL A 94 6.15 -8.67 -3.33
CA VAL A 94 5.22 -9.15 -4.36
C VAL A 94 4.76 -10.56 -4.07
N PHE A 95 3.44 -10.75 -3.97
CA PHE A 95 2.80 -12.03 -3.72
C PHE A 95 1.92 -12.46 -4.88
N THR A 96 1.58 -13.75 -4.92
CA THR A 96 0.71 -14.33 -5.96
C THR A 96 -0.70 -13.74 -5.93
N ASP A 97 -1.18 -13.37 -4.76
CA ASP A 97 -2.52 -12.86 -4.51
C ASP A 97 -2.58 -12.21 -3.12
N SER A 98 -3.73 -11.64 -2.76
CA SER A 98 -3.93 -10.94 -1.48
C SER A 98 -3.92 -11.90 -0.28
N THR A 99 -4.28 -13.17 -0.47
CA THR A 99 -4.26 -14.19 0.58
C THR A 99 -2.83 -14.58 0.93
N ALA A 100 -1.95 -14.71 -0.08
CA ALA A 100 -0.53 -14.95 0.12
C ALA A 100 0.15 -13.76 0.81
N ALA A 101 -0.20 -12.52 0.44
CA ALA A 101 0.28 -11.32 1.11
C ALA A 101 -0.16 -11.28 2.58
N LEU A 102 -1.42 -11.60 2.87
CA LEU A 102 -1.94 -11.66 4.24
C LEU A 102 -1.27 -12.75 5.07
N ARG A 103 -1.00 -13.92 4.47
CA ARG A 103 -0.27 -15.00 5.14
C ARG A 103 1.14 -14.57 5.54
N ALA A 104 1.85 -13.87 4.66
CA ALA A 104 3.17 -13.34 4.94
C ALA A 104 3.15 -12.30 6.08
N LEU A 105 2.13 -11.43 6.09
CA LEU A 105 1.93 -10.48 7.20
C LEU A 105 1.70 -11.20 8.54
N ALA A 106 0.99 -12.33 8.54
CA ALA A 106 0.68 -13.10 9.74
C ALA A 106 1.82 -14.01 10.24
N GLU A 107 2.99 -14.02 9.58
CA GLU A 107 4.15 -14.83 10.01
C GLU A 107 4.68 -14.43 11.39
N ASP A 108 4.41 -13.18 11.81
CA ASP A 108 4.74 -12.68 13.16
C ASP A 108 3.75 -13.12 14.26
N GLY A 109 2.76 -13.95 13.91
CA GLY A 109 1.75 -14.46 14.83
C GLY A 109 0.62 -13.49 15.15
N ARG A 110 0.60 -12.29 14.56
CA ARG A 110 -0.51 -11.34 14.75
C ARG A 110 -1.74 -11.75 13.95
N VAL A 111 -2.90 -11.50 14.53
CA VAL A 111 -4.18 -11.58 13.83
C VAL A 111 -4.41 -10.27 13.08
N TRP A 112 -4.49 -10.35 11.75
CA TRP A 112 -4.69 -9.21 10.86
C TRP A 112 -6.16 -9.02 10.50
N HIS A 113 -6.66 -7.79 10.64
CA HIS A 113 -8.02 -7.42 10.30
C HIS A 113 -8.03 -6.45 9.13
N HIS A 114 -8.91 -6.72 8.16
CA HIS A 114 -9.18 -5.77 7.10
C HIS A 114 -9.95 -4.57 7.66
N VAL A 115 -9.50 -3.37 7.33
CA VAL A 115 -10.18 -2.13 7.66
C VAL A 115 -10.50 -1.41 6.36
N GLU A 116 -11.76 -0.99 6.19
CA GLU A 116 -12.14 -0.20 5.03
C GLU A 116 -11.52 1.19 5.08
N LEU A 117 -11.22 1.76 3.92
CA LEU A 117 -10.84 3.17 3.86
C LEU A 117 -12.06 4.03 4.22
N PRO A 118 -11.96 4.95 5.20
CA PRO A 118 -13.06 5.84 5.52
C PRO A 118 -13.47 6.68 4.31
N ALA A 119 -14.77 6.82 4.11
CA ALA A 119 -15.34 7.73 3.13
C ALA A 119 -15.18 9.19 3.62
N GLY A 120 -14.01 9.81 3.44
CA GLY A 120 -13.78 11.20 3.86
C GLY A 120 -12.32 11.64 3.86
N ARG A 121 -12.05 12.96 3.92
CA ARG A 121 -10.71 13.57 4.02
C ARG A 121 -9.98 13.09 5.31
N SER A 122 -8.76 12.57 5.20
CA SER A 122 -7.95 12.07 6.32
C SER A 122 -7.80 13.06 7.46
N ALA A 123 -7.96 12.55 8.69
CA ALA A 123 -7.56 13.21 9.94
C ALA A 123 -6.10 12.88 10.35
N LEU A 124 -5.38 12.02 9.62
CA LEU A 124 -4.07 11.49 10.07
C LEU A 124 -2.84 12.30 9.65
N PHE A 125 -3.02 13.28 8.79
CA PHE A 125 -2.02 14.30 8.48
C PHE A 125 -2.72 15.66 8.44
N ALA A 126 -3.35 16.04 9.56
CA ALA A 126 -3.83 17.41 9.70
C ALA A 126 -2.60 18.34 9.71
N GLU A 127 -2.51 19.22 8.72
CA GLU A 127 -1.65 20.40 8.79
C GLU A 127 -2.12 21.24 9.99
N PRO A 128 -1.22 21.76 10.84
CA PRO A 128 -1.63 22.58 11.98
C PRO A 128 -2.46 23.77 11.48
N PRO A 129 -3.50 24.20 12.23
CA PRO A 129 -4.31 25.34 11.82
C PRO A 129 -3.41 26.59 11.68
N PRO A 130 -3.66 27.46 10.68
CA PRO A 130 -2.91 28.71 10.55
C PRO A 130 -3.10 29.55 11.83
N PRO A 131 -2.09 30.34 12.25
CA PRO A 131 -2.19 31.15 13.44
C PRO A 131 -3.37 32.11 13.30
N GLU A 132 -4.28 32.09 14.28
CA GLU A 132 -5.38 33.02 14.37
C GLU A 132 -4.80 34.43 14.57
N LEU A 133 -5.12 35.33 13.62
CA LEU A 133 -4.88 36.78 13.74
C LEU A 133 -6.06 37.44 14.45
#